data_AF-A0A1Q2L5W7-F1
#
_entry.id   AF-A0A1Q2L5W7-F1
#
_cell.length_a   1.000
_cell.length_b   1.000
_cell.length_c   1.000
_cell.angle_alpha   90.00
_cell.angle_beta   90.00
_cell.angle_gamma   90.00
#
_symmetry.space_group_name_H-M   'P 1'
#
loop_
_entity.id
_entity.type
_entity.pdbx_description
1 polymer ?
#
loop_
_entity_poly.entity_id
_entity_poly.type
_entity_poly.pdbx_seq_one_letter_code
_entity_poly.pdbx_strand_id
1 'polypeptide(L)'
;MAYNTNNSKEMILVESFEVLKENIENNRSKLAEIVVKIAAKNLDLAVEMWSYLINHPESNLKSRGFRFTNGLMFDLEKKVGVEKVHTILKDNQHILEACYGISDSIYYYGIFDMIKFGEIEMADKSLELLNLNRYKENSFASYLEDICEAFVEEFKDINDFDEDWDDRDEHDQKVALASDGSSVLLKWVKTITNKEQKARLNVTLIDYV
;
A
#
# COMPACT_ATOMS: atom_id res chain seq x y z
N MET A 1 3.18 42.10 11.40
CA MET A 1 3.91 41.15 10.53
C MET A 1 3.67 39.75 11.07
N ALA A 2 2.77 38.99 10.44
CA ALA A 2 2.62 37.57 10.77
C ALA A 2 3.84 36.86 10.18
N TYR A 3 4.90 36.69 10.99
CA TYR A 3 5.94 35.74 10.65
C TYR A 3 5.25 34.40 10.37
N ASN A 4 5.54 33.85 9.19
CA ASN A 4 4.88 32.70 8.59
C ASN A 4 4.91 31.50 9.57
N THR A 5 3.89 31.36 10.42
CA THR A 5 3.78 30.34 11.48
C THR A 5 3.84 28.91 10.94
N ASN A 6 3.62 28.76 9.63
CA ASN A 6 3.78 27.51 8.93
C ASN A 6 5.24 27.08 8.75
N ASN A 7 6.17 28.03 8.55
CA ASN A 7 7.59 27.74 8.36
C ASN A 7 8.26 27.38 9.70
N SER A 8 7.90 28.05 10.79
CA SER A 8 8.45 27.72 12.12
C SER A 8 8.06 26.31 12.60
N LYS A 9 6.82 25.87 12.34
CA LYS A 9 6.40 24.50 12.68
C LYS A 9 7.13 23.43 11.87
N GLU A 10 7.42 23.70 10.60
CA GLU A 10 8.19 22.78 9.75
C GLU A 10 9.63 22.67 10.25
N MET A 11 10.29 23.80 10.52
CA MET A 11 11.64 23.81 11.12
C MET A 11 11.70 23.02 12.43
N ILE A 12 10.75 23.23 13.36
CA ILE A 12 10.70 22.47 14.63
C ILE A 12 10.58 20.97 14.37
N LEU A 13 9.77 20.55 13.39
CA LEU A 13 9.61 19.14 13.05
C LEU A 13 10.90 18.54 12.45
N VAL A 14 11.58 19.27 11.56
CA VAL A 14 12.87 18.87 10.99
C VAL A 14 13.93 18.77 12.08
N GLU A 15 14.07 19.79 12.94
CA GLU A 15 15.01 19.76 14.07
C GLU A 15 14.70 18.60 15.02
N SER A 16 13.41 18.32 15.28
CA SER A 16 13.00 17.19 16.09
C SER A 16 13.36 15.85 15.44
N PHE A 17 13.18 15.72 14.12
CA PHE A 17 13.56 14.52 13.38
C PHE A 17 15.07 14.26 13.50
N GLU A 18 15.89 15.29 13.27
CA GLU A 18 17.34 15.21 13.35
C GLU A 18 17.85 14.76 14.72
N VAL A 19 17.18 15.15 15.81
CA VAL A 19 17.54 14.69 17.16
C VAL A 19 17.03 13.28 17.44
N LEU A 20 15.79 12.97 17.07
CA LEU A 20 15.16 11.69 17.43
C LEU A 20 15.68 10.51 16.59
N LYS A 21 16.18 10.77 15.38
CA LYS A 21 16.68 9.72 14.47
C LYS A 21 17.98 9.06 14.95
N GLU A 22 18.66 9.65 15.95
CA GLU A 22 19.84 9.06 16.62
C GLU A 22 19.48 7.87 17.52
N ASN A 23 18.19 7.67 17.82
CA ASN A 23 17.71 6.48 18.52
C ASN A 23 16.37 6.06 17.91
N ILE A 24 16.43 5.42 16.74
CA ILE A 24 15.23 5.12 15.97
C ILE A 24 14.34 4.15 16.74
N GLU A 25 14.92 3.13 17.37
CA GLU A 25 14.16 2.08 18.07
C GLU A 25 13.24 2.65 19.16
N ASN A 26 13.71 3.62 19.95
CA ASN A 26 12.91 4.22 21.00
C ASN A 26 11.95 5.30 20.50
N ASN A 27 12.20 5.86 19.30
CA ASN A 27 11.46 7.00 18.78
C ASN A 27 10.57 6.69 17.57
N ARG A 28 10.39 5.40 17.20
CA ARG A 28 9.71 5.00 15.95
C ARG A 28 8.37 5.68 15.71
N SER A 29 7.50 5.69 16.72
CA SER A 29 6.18 6.30 16.61
C SER A 29 6.25 7.81 16.38
N LYS A 30 7.20 8.51 17.02
CA LYS A 30 7.37 9.95 16.86
C LYS A 30 8.04 10.31 15.54
N LEU A 31 8.99 9.50 15.08
CA LEU A 31 9.61 9.66 13.75
C LEU A 31 8.55 9.52 12.64
N ALA A 32 7.72 8.47 12.68
CA ALA A 32 6.62 8.31 11.74
C ALA A 32 5.61 9.48 11.80
N GLU A 33 5.24 9.92 13.01
CA GLU A 33 4.35 11.07 13.19
C GLU A 33 4.93 12.37 12.58
N ILE A 34 6.24 12.57 12.69
CA ILE A 34 6.92 13.71 12.06
C ILE A 34 6.81 13.63 10.54
N VAL A 35 7.12 12.47 9.93
CA VAL A 35 7.01 12.27 8.48
C VAL A 35 5.61 12.63 7.99
N VAL A 36 4.56 12.12 8.65
CA VAL A 36 3.15 12.40 8.28
C VAL A 36 2.82 13.89 8.44
N LYS A 37 3.33 14.56 9.48
CA LYS A 37 3.12 15.99 9.69
C LYS A 37 3.84 16.85 8.66
N ILE A 38 5.03 16.45 8.22
CA ILE A 38 5.79 17.10 7.15
C ILE A 38 5.08 16.91 5.80
N ALA A 39 4.58 15.71 5.51
CA ALA A 39 3.91 15.38 4.24
C ALA A 39 2.72 16.30 3.91
N ALA A 40 2.07 16.84 4.94
CA ALA A 40 0.99 17.82 4.81
C ALA A 40 1.40 19.14 4.13
N LYS A 41 2.70 19.43 4.10
CA LYS A 41 3.27 20.73 3.69
C LYS A 41 4.36 20.56 2.64
N ASN A 42 5.20 19.56 2.82
CA ASN A 42 6.40 19.31 2.04
C ASN A 42 6.51 17.79 1.82
N LEU A 43 5.89 17.31 0.75
CA LEU A 43 5.80 15.88 0.48
C LEU A 43 7.17 15.28 0.14
N ASP A 44 7.98 16.00 -0.64
CA ASP A 44 9.31 15.56 -1.05
C ASP A 44 10.20 15.32 0.18
N LEU A 45 10.22 16.27 1.12
CA LEU A 45 10.97 16.09 2.36
C LEU A 45 10.43 14.93 3.22
N ALA A 46 9.11 14.71 3.24
CA ALA A 46 8.55 13.55 3.94
C ALA A 46 9.01 12.23 3.30
N VAL A 47 9.11 12.17 1.97
CA VAL A 47 9.62 11.00 1.23
C VAL A 47 11.10 10.77 1.50
N GLU A 48 11.91 11.84 1.59
CA GLU A 48 13.32 11.75 1.99
C GLU A 48 13.46 11.20 3.42
N MET A 49 12.68 11.72 4.36
CA MET A 49 12.66 11.23 5.75
C MET A 49 12.20 9.78 5.84
N TRP A 50 11.14 9.41 5.09
CA TRP A 50 10.67 8.04 5.03
C TRP A 50 11.77 7.10 4.49
N SER A 51 12.39 7.49 3.37
CA SER A 51 13.51 6.77 2.76
C SER A 51 14.67 6.60 3.72
N TYR A 52 15.00 7.62 4.52
CA TYR A 52 16.00 7.50 5.58
C TYR A 52 15.62 6.42 6.60
N LEU A 53 14.37 6.47 7.11
CA LEU A 53 13.91 5.53 8.11
C LEU A 53 13.96 4.09 7.60
N ILE A 54 13.46 3.77 6.40
CA ILE A 54 13.45 2.39 5.91
C ILE A 54 14.86 1.83 5.64
N ASN A 55 15.82 2.67 5.29
CA ASN A 55 17.18 2.26 5.00
C ASN A 55 18.08 2.20 6.26
N HIS A 56 17.62 2.73 7.39
CA HIS A 56 18.42 2.76 8.60
C HIS A 56 18.52 1.36 9.25
N PRO A 57 19.71 0.90 9.69
CA PRO A 57 19.89 -0.43 10.27
C PRO A 57 18.98 -0.74 11.47
N GLU A 58 18.72 0.26 12.32
CA GLU A 58 17.88 0.12 13.53
C GLU A 58 16.38 -0.04 13.24
N SER A 59 15.93 0.21 12.01
CA SER A 59 14.52 0.12 11.67
C SER A 59 13.96 -1.29 11.71
N ASN A 60 14.84 -2.30 11.57
CA ASN A 60 14.54 -3.73 11.72
C ASN A 60 13.24 -4.15 11.00
N LEU A 61 13.20 -3.90 9.70
CA LEU A 61 12.00 -4.13 8.88
C LEU A 61 11.56 -5.60 8.84
N LYS A 62 12.50 -6.53 9.04
CA LYS A 62 12.31 -7.98 8.91
C LYS A 62 11.60 -8.65 10.10
N SER A 63 11.32 -7.91 11.17
CA SER A 63 10.67 -8.47 12.37
C SER A 63 9.82 -7.49 13.16
N ARG A 64 9.85 -6.19 12.80
CA ARG A 64 9.04 -5.13 13.39
C ARG A 64 8.77 -4.03 12.35
N GLY A 65 8.63 -4.36 11.07
CA GLY A 65 8.62 -3.40 9.97
C GLY A 65 7.44 -2.45 9.93
N PHE A 66 6.28 -2.89 10.46
CA PHE A 66 4.99 -2.20 10.37
C PHE A 66 5.07 -0.68 10.49
N ARG A 67 5.76 -0.14 11.51
CA ARG A 67 5.75 1.31 11.79
C ARG A 67 6.32 2.17 10.66
N PHE A 68 7.34 1.69 9.94
CA PHE A 68 8.00 2.46 8.89
C PHE A 68 7.66 1.99 7.48
N THR A 69 6.82 0.97 7.36
CA THR A 69 6.27 0.51 6.07
C THR A 69 4.78 0.79 6.08
N ASN A 70 3.97 -0.25 6.30
CA ASN A 70 2.51 -0.22 6.22
C ASN A 70 1.84 0.83 7.10
N GLY A 71 2.28 0.96 8.35
CA GLY A 71 1.70 1.91 9.29
C GLY A 71 1.93 3.34 8.84
N LEU A 72 3.12 3.64 8.30
CA LEU A 72 3.42 4.96 7.76
C LEU A 72 2.68 5.21 6.44
N MET A 73 2.60 4.19 5.57
CA MET A 73 1.84 4.25 4.33
C MET A 73 0.35 4.58 4.59
N PHE A 74 -0.29 3.85 5.50
CA PHE A 74 -1.67 4.11 5.93
C PHE A 74 -1.87 5.50 6.53
N ASP A 75 -0.95 5.94 7.39
CA ASP A 75 -1.02 7.28 7.99
C ASP A 75 -0.83 8.38 6.93
N LEU A 76 -0.01 8.13 5.88
CA LEU A 76 0.16 9.03 4.74
C LEU A 76 -1.07 9.05 3.82
N GLU A 77 -1.67 7.89 3.52
CA GLU A 77 -2.90 7.80 2.72
C GLU A 77 -4.01 8.65 3.33
N LYS A 78 -4.20 8.54 4.66
CA LYS A 78 -5.14 9.39 5.41
C LYS A 78 -4.80 10.89 5.35
N LYS A 79 -3.54 11.22 5.15
CA LYS A 79 -3.05 12.59 5.25
C LYS A 79 -3.01 13.32 3.92
N VAL A 80 -2.57 12.66 2.86
CA VAL A 80 -2.33 13.26 1.53
C VAL A 80 -3.16 12.62 0.42
N GLY A 81 -3.86 11.51 0.69
CA GLY A 81 -4.66 10.75 -0.27
C GLY A 81 -3.92 9.54 -0.84
N VAL A 82 -4.67 8.48 -1.15
CA VAL A 82 -4.15 7.19 -1.66
C VAL A 82 -3.38 7.37 -2.97
N GLU A 83 -3.93 8.12 -3.93
CA GLU A 83 -3.31 8.37 -5.24
C GLU A 83 -1.90 8.98 -5.13
N LYS A 84 -1.69 9.89 -4.17
CA LYS A 84 -0.37 10.48 -3.94
C LYS A 84 0.60 9.49 -3.34
N VAL A 85 0.14 8.62 -2.45
CA VAL A 85 0.97 7.54 -1.90
C VAL A 85 1.34 6.54 -2.99
N HIS A 86 0.42 6.19 -3.88
CA HIS A 86 0.73 5.36 -5.05
C HIS A 86 1.79 6.01 -5.94
N THR A 87 1.68 7.32 -6.20
CA THR A 87 2.70 8.08 -6.95
C THR A 87 4.07 7.98 -6.26
N ILE A 88 4.13 8.15 -4.93
CA ILE A 88 5.38 7.99 -4.18
C ILE A 88 5.96 6.59 -4.37
N LEU A 89 5.16 5.53 -4.24
CA LEU A 89 5.62 4.15 -4.39
C LEU A 89 6.11 3.87 -5.82
N LYS A 90 5.44 4.43 -6.83
CA LYS A 90 5.83 4.34 -8.25
C LYS A 90 7.21 4.93 -8.48
N ASP A 91 7.41 6.15 -7.97
CA ASP A 91 8.62 6.93 -8.21
C ASP A 91 9.79 6.49 -7.30
N ASN A 92 9.49 5.76 -6.22
CA ASN A 92 10.46 5.34 -5.21
C ASN A 92 10.41 3.82 -4.99
N GLN A 93 10.91 3.07 -5.97
CA GLN A 93 10.89 1.60 -5.97
C GLN A 93 11.51 0.97 -4.70
N HIS A 94 12.51 1.61 -4.09
CA HIS A 94 13.10 1.12 -2.83
C HIS A 94 12.11 1.18 -1.66
N ILE A 95 11.16 2.13 -1.64
CA ILE A 95 10.09 2.18 -0.65
C ILE A 95 9.09 1.06 -0.89
N LEU A 96 8.72 0.81 -2.15
CA LEU A 96 7.84 -0.30 -2.54
C LEU A 96 8.46 -1.66 -2.13
N GLU A 97 9.74 -1.86 -2.43
CA GLU A 97 10.50 -3.05 -2.04
C GLU A 97 10.58 -3.20 -0.50
N ALA A 98 10.78 -2.10 0.23
CA ALA A 98 10.76 -2.13 1.68
C ALA A 98 9.40 -2.59 2.23
N CYS A 99 8.29 -2.08 1.66
CA CYS A 99 6.94 -2.39 2.11
C CYS A 99 6.52 -3.83 1.80
N TYR A 100 6.78 -4.33 0.59
CA TYR A 100 6.26 -5.63 0.15
C TYR A 100 7.31 -6.75 0.09
N GLY A 101 8.57 -6.41 -0.17
CA GLY A 101 9.67 -7.37 -0.36
C GLY A 101 10.51 -7.66 0.89
N ILE A 102 10.50 -6.77 1.89
CA ILE A 102 11.39 -6.84 3.07
C ILE A 102 10.62 -6.88 4.39
N SER A 103 9.56 -6.07 4.53
CA SER A 103 8.77 -5.98 5.76
C SER A 103 8.21 -7.33 6.17
N ASP A 104 8.18 -7.63 7.46
CA ASP A 104 7.49 -8.80 8.00
C ASP A 104 5.97 -8.62 8.03
N SER A 105 5.53 -7.43 8.40
CA SER A 105 4.13 -7.04 8.33
C SER A 105 3.84 -6.53 6.92
N ILE A 106 2.75 -7.01 6.29
CA ILE A 106 2.33 -6.63 4.94
C ILE A 106 0.91 -6.06 4.98
N TYR A 107 0.69 -4.91 4.33
CA TYR A 107 -0.62 -4.30 4.17
C TYR A 107 -1.22 -4.72 2.84
N TYR A 108 -1.98 -5.81 2.87
CA TYR A 108 -2.61 -6.37 1.67
C TYR A 108 -3.63 -5.41 1.04
N TYR A 109 -4.30 -4.57 1.85
CA TYR A 109 -5.20 -3.54 1.37
C TYR A 109 -4.51 -2.56 0.41
N GLY A 110 -3.22 -2.26 0.59
CA GLY A 110 -2.49 -1.41 -0.34
C GLY A 110 -2.33 -2.04 -1.74
N ILE A 111 -2.23 -3.37 -1.83
CA ILE A 111 -2.22 -4.07 -3.13
C ILE A 111 -3.61 -4.05 -3.76
N PHE A 112 -4.64 -4.26 -2.94
CA PHE A 112 -6.03 -4.12 -3.39
C PHE A 112 -6.33 -2.68 -3.88
N ASP A 113 -5.88 -1.66 -3.16
CA ASP A 113 -6.06 -0.26 -3.56
C ASP A 113 -5.37 0.02 -4.90
N MET A 114 -4.17 -0.52 -5.13
CA MET A 114 -3.53 -0.43 -6.46
C MET A 114 -4.43 -1.01 -7.57
N ILE A 115 -5.12 -2.13 -7.33
CA ILE A 115 -6.08 -2.69 -8.30
C ILE A 115 -7.29 -1.78 -8.47
N LYS A 116 -7.89 -1.35 -7.36
CA LYS A 116 -9.07 -0.48 -7.34
C LYS A 116 -8.85 0.82 -8.10
N PHE A 117 -7.64 1.39 -8.01
CA PHE A 117 -7.26 2.62 -8.69
C PHE A 117 -6.62 2.39 -10.08
N GLY A 118 -6.64 1.16 -10.62
CA GLY A 118 -6.16 0.84 -11.96
C GLY A 118 -4.63 0.83 -12.12
N GLU A 119 -3.86 0.84 -11.03
CA GLU A 119 -2.40 0.72 -11.03
C GLU A 119 -1.96 -0.77 -11.13
N ILE A 120 -2.46 -1.47 -12.15
CA ILE A 120 -2.34 -2.92 -12.33
C ILE A 120 -0.88 -3.40 -12.37
N GLU A 121 0.00 -2.67 -13.06
CA GLU A 121 1.44 -2.99 -13.10
C GLU A 121 2.09 -2.93 -11.71
N MET A 122 1.68 -1.96 -10.90
CA MET A 122 2.19 -1.80 -9.54
C MET A 122 1.62 -2.89 -8.61
N ALA A 123 0.35 -3.24 -8.76
CA ALA A 123 -0.25 -4.36 -8.04
C ALA A 123 0.48 -5.69 -8.37
N ASP A 124 0.74 -5.95 -9.65
CA ASP A 124 1.48 -7.13 -10.09
C ASP A 124 2.89 -7.17 -9.50
N LYS A 125 3.59 -6.03 -9.49
CA LYS A 125 4.92 -5.92 -8.90
C LYS A 125 4.90 -6.14 -7.38
N SER A 126 3.90 -5.60 -6.69
CA SER A 126 3.73 -5.77 -5.24
C SER A 126 3.45 -7.23 -4.88
N LEU A 127 2.65 -7.94 -5.69
CA LEU A 127 2.39 -9.38 -5.54
C LEU A 127 3.65 -10.22 -5.78
N GLU A 128 4.48 -9.85 -6.76
CA GLU A 128 5.79 -10.48 -6.99
C GLU A 128 6.70 -10.33 -5.75
N LEU A 129 6.86 -9.10 -5.26
CA LEU A 129 7.66 -8.80 -4.08
C LEU A 129 7.16 -9.57 -2.85
N LEU A 130 5.84 -9.57 -2.63
CA LEU A 130 5.20 -10.29 -1.54
C LEU A 130 5.43 -11.80 -1.61
N ASN A 131 5.31 -12.38 -2.81
CA ASN A 131 5.55 -13.81 -3.01
C ASN A 131 7.00 -14.18 -2.64
N LEU A 132 7.97 -13.38 -3.08
CA LEU A 132 9.40 -13.58 -2.83
C LEU A 132 9.85 -13.23 -1.40
N ASN A 133 9.07 -12.44 -0.67
CA ASN A 133 9.41 -12.00 0.67
C ASN A 133 9.42 -13.18 1.66
N ARG A 134 10.58 -13.49 2.25
CA ARG A 134 10.72 -14.59 3.24
C ARG A 134 10.44 -14.20 4.69
N TYR A 135 10.21 -12.91 4.94
CA TYR A 135 10.02 -12.35 6.28
C TYR A 135 8.56 -12.16 6.66
N LYS A 136 7.65 -12.23 5.68
CA LYS A 136 6.22 -12.05 5.87
C LYS A 136 5.64 -12.96 6.97
N GLU A 137 4.75 -12.40 7.79
CA GLU A 137 4.10 -13.10 8.90
C GLU A 137 3.17 -14.24 8.44
N ASN A 138 2.46 -14.02 7.32
CA ASN A 138 1.54 -15.00 6.74
C ASN A 138 2.04 -15.59 5.43
N SER A 139 1.47 -16.72 5.02
CA SER A 139 1.77 -17.29 3.70
C SER A 139 1.32 -16.37 2.57
N PHE A 140 1.98 -16.42 1.41
CA PHE A 140 1.57 -15.66 0.22
C PHE A 140 0.10 -15.97 -0.15
N ALA A 141 -0.28 -17.24 -0.08
CA ALA A 141 -1.61 -17.67 -0.42
C ALA A 141 -2.69 -17.10 0.53
N SER A 142 -2.37 -16.93 1.82
CA SER A 142 -3.27 -16.28 2.79
C SER A 142 -3.47 -14.81 2.44
N TYR A 143 -2.40 -14.07 2.12
CA TYR A 143 -2.55 -12.68 1.67
C TYR A 143 -3.34 -12.58 0.37
N LEU A 144 -3.18 -13.53 -0.55
CA LEU A 144 -3.93 -13.53 -1.79
C LEU A 144 -5.42 -13.80 -1.55
N GLU A 145 -5.80 -14.64 -0.56
CA GLU A 145 -7.19 -14.78 -0.12
C GLU A 145 -7.75 -13.44 0.38
N ASP A 146 -7.03 -12.76 1.28
CA ASP A 146 -7.47 -11.46 1.82
C ASP A 146 -7.65 -10.40 0.71
N ILE A 147 -6.75 -10.37 -0.28
CA ILE A 147 -6.83 -9.44 -1.42
C ILE A 147 -8.03 -9.77 -2.30
N CYS A 148 -8.26 -11.05 -2.61
CA CYS A 148 -9.39 -11.49 -3.42
C CYS A 148 -10.73 -11.20 -2.72
N GLU A 149 -10.83 -11.38 -1.40
CA GLU A 149 -12.03 -11.07 -0.63
C GLU A 149 -12.33 -9.56 -0.66
N ALA A 150 -11.32 -8.71 -0.46
CA ALA A 150 -11.47 -7.26 -0.58
C ALA A 150 -11.87 -6.84 -2.00
N PHE A 151 -11.27 -7.47 -3.03
CA PHE A 151 -11.61 -7.25 -4.43
C PHE A 151 -13.08 -7.56 -4.72
N VAL A 152 -13.56 -8.75 -4.33
CA VAL A 152 -14.96 -9.15 -4.58
C VAL A 152 -15.94 -8.21 -3.87
N GLU A 153 -15.65 -7.81 -2.64
CA GLU A 153 -16.53 -6.90 -1.89
C GLU A 153 -16.65 -5.51 -2.55
N GLU A 154 -15.56 -5.01 -3.15
CA GLU A 154 -15.54 -3.71 -3.84
C GLU A 154 -16.29 -3.73 -5.18
N PHE A 155 -16.21 -4.83 -5.91
CA PHE A 155 -16.74 -4.95 -7.28
C PHE A 155 -18.05 -5.76 -7.37
N LYS A 156 -18.65 -6.18 -6.25
CA LYS A 156 -19.88 -7.01 -6.26
C LYS A 156 -21.06 -6.42 -7.02
N ASP A 157 -21.17 -5.11 -7.06
CA ASP A 157 -22.26 -4.36 -7.67
C ASP A 157 -22.21 -4.32 -9.21
N ILE A 158 -21.08 -4.69 -9.83
CA ILE A 158 -20.97 -4.69 -11.30
C ILE A 158 -21.98 -5.66 -11.96
N ASN A 159 -22.38 -6.70 -11.23
CA ASN A 159 -23.32 -7.73 -11.69
C ASN A 159 -24.79 -7.37 -11.42
N ASP A 160 -25.05 -6.32 -10.65
CA ASP A 160 -26.40 -5.89 -10.23
C ASP A 160 -26.88 -4.65 -11.01
N PHE A 161 -26.14 -4.22 -12.04
CA PHE A 161 -26.44 -3.01 -12.82
C PHE A 161 -27.67 -3.19 -13.72
N ASP A 162 -28.62 -2.27 -13.61
CA ASP A 162 -29.80 -2.18 -14.47
C ASP A 162 -29.58 -1.09 -15.53
N GLU A 163 -29.78 -1.40 -16.82
CA GLU A 163 -29.37 -0.59 -17.97
C GLU A 163 -30.02 0.81 -18.07
N ASP A 164 -31.01 1.09 -17.22
CA ASP A 164 -31.80 2.34 -17.20
C ASP A 164 -31.14 3.50 -16.42
N TRP A 165 -29.87 3.38 -16.04
CA TRP A 165 -29.17 4.38 -15.22
C TRP A 165 -28.30 5.36 -16.04
N ASP A 166 -28.29 6.63 -15.62
CA ASP A 166 -27.54 7.75 -16.24
C ASP A 166 -26.00 7.64 -16.10
N ASP A 167 -25.47 6.57 -15.50
CA ASP A 167 -24.07 6.37 -15.09
C ASP A 167 -23.35 5.20 -15.80
N ARG A 168 -23.86 4.77 -16.96
CA ARG A 168 -23.29 3.70 -17.78
C ARG A 168 -21.77 3.80 -18.01
N ASP A 169 -21.26 5.00 -18.26
CA ASP A 169 -19.83 5.22 -18.50
C ASP A 169 -18.97 4.91 -17.24
N GLU A 170 -19.50 5.19 -16.04
CA GLU A 170 -18.82 4.88 -14.77
C GLU A 170 -18.87 3.38 -14.49
N HIS A 171 -20.01 2.72 -14.78
CA HIS A 171 -20.14 1.27 -14.70
C HIS A 171 -19.17 0.55 -15.65
N ASP A 172 -19.12 0.96 -16.92
CA ASP A 172 -18.23 0.37 -17.93
C ASP A 172 -16.74 0.48 -17.50
N GLN A 173 -16.35 1.61 -16.90
CA GLN A 173 -15.00 1.79 -16.33
C GLN A 173 -14.76 0.84 -15.15
N LYS A 174 -15.72 0.70 -14.25
CA LYS A 174 -15.63 -0.20 -13.10
C LYS A 174 -15.52 -1.67 -13.54
N VAL A 175 -16.28 -2.07 -14.55
CA VAL A 175 -16.19 -3.40 -15.17
C VAL A 175 -14.81 -3.65 -15.79
N ALA A 176 -14.26 -2.66 -16.52
CA ALA A 176 -12.93 -2.77 -17.09
C ALA A 176 -11.85 -2.96 -16.00
N LEU A 177 -11.92 -2.15 -14.93
CA LEU A 177 -11.02 -2.29 -13.78
C LEU A 177 -11.15 -3.65 -13.10
N ALA A 178 -12.37 -4.14 -12.93
CA ALA A 178 -12.62 -5.47 -12.36
C ALA A 178 -12.01 -6.57 -13.24
N SER A 179 -12.14 -6.47 -14.56
CA SER A 179 -11.58 -7.44 -15.51
C SER A 179 -10.05 -7.47 -15.48
N ASP A 180 -9.40 -6.30 -15.45
CA ASP A 180 -7.95 -6.20 -15.34
C ASP A 180 -7.45 -6.71 -13.97
N GLY A 181 -8.17 -6.34 -12.91
CA GLY A 181 -7.90 -6.78 -11.55
C GLY A 181 -8.03 -8.30 -11.37
N SER A 182 -9.10 -8.90 -11.86
CA SER A 182 -9.30 -10.34 -11.80
C SER A 182 -8.22 -11.08 -12.61
N SER A 183 -7.83 -10.54 -13.77
CA SER A 183 -6.77 -11.10 -14.61
C SER A 183 -5.42 -11.17 -13.89
N VAL A 184 -5.01 -10.09 -13.20
CA VAL A 184 -3.77 -10.09 -12.40
C VAL A 184 -3.87 -11.03 -11.20
N LEU A 185 -5.00 -11.06 -10.49
CA LEU A 185 -5.18 -11.97 -9.36
C LEU A 185 -5.15 -13.44 -9.80
N LEU A 186 -5.84 -13.80 -10.88
CA LEU A 186 -5.83 -15.16 -11.45
C LEU A 186 -4.46 -15.60 -11.93
N LYS A 187 -3.63 -14.69 -12.44
CA LYS A 187 -2.22 -14.97 -12.76
C LYS A 187 -1.50 -15.48 -11.50
N TRP A 188 -1.69 -14.85 -10.35
CA TRP A 188 -1.07 -15.25 -9.09
C TRP A 188 -1.75 -16.45 -8.43
N VAL A 189 -3.07 -16.63 -8.58
CA VAL A 189 -3.74 -17.86 -8.13
C VAL A 189 -3.16 -19.11 -8.82
N LYS A 190 -2.70 -18.98 -10.08
CA LYS A 190 -2.05 -20.09 -10.80
C LYS A 190 -0.77 -20.58 -10.11
N THR A 191 -0.05 -19.73 -9.37
CA THR A 191 1.19 -20.09 -8.66
C THR A 191 0.95 -20.83 -7.35
N ILE A 192 -0.30 -20.89 -6.87
CA ILE A 192 -0.67 -21.60 -5.65
C ILE A 192 -0.60 -23.11 -5.89
N THR A 193 0.17 -23.81 -5.06
CA THR A 193 0.38 -25.26 -5.16
C THR A 193 -0.64 -26.07 -4.36
N ASN A 194 -1.21 -25.50 -3.30
CA ASN A 194 -2.28 -26.11 -2.54
C ASN A 194 -3.57 -26.13 -3.39
N LYS A 195 -4.06 -27.33 -3.71
CA LYS A 195 -5.22 -27.53 -4.60
C LYS A 195 -6.52 -26.98 -4.02
N GLU A 196 -6.74 -27.15 -2.72
CA GLU A 196 -7.97 -26.69 -2.05
C GLU A 196 -8.01 -25.16 -2.02
N GLN A 197 -6.92 -24.53 -1.59
CA GLN A 197 -6.81 -23.08 -1.53
C GLN A 197 -6.93 -22.45 -2.92
N LYS A 198 -6.27 -23.03 -3.93
CA LYS A 198 -6.42 -22.62 -5.32
C LYS A 198 -7.86 -22.74 -5.81
N ALA A 199 -8.57 -23.81 -5.46
CA ALA A 199 -9.98 -23.99 -5.83
C ALA A 199 -10.87 -22.94 -5.16
N ARG A 200 -10.66 -22.63 -3.88
CA ARG A 200 -11.38 -21.54 -3.18
C ARG A 200 -11.17 -20.20 -3.88
N LEU A 201 -9.93 -19.82 -4.13
CA LEU A 201 -9.58 -18.57 -4.82
C LEU A 201 -10.21 -18.49 -6.24
N ASN A 202 -10.21 -19.59 -6.98
CA ASN A 202 -10.87 -19.65 -8.29
C ASN A 202 -12.39 -19.45 -8.18
N VAL A 203 -13.04 -20.03 -7.17
CA VAL A 203 -14.47 -19.83 -6.92
C VAL A 203 -14.74 -18.38 -6.52
N THR A 204 -13.91 -17.79 -5.66
CA THR A 204 -14.03 -16.38 -5.24
C THR A 204 -14.02 -15.42 -6.43
N LEU A 205 -13.19 -15.68 -7.44
CA LEU A 205 -13.02 -14.78 -8.58
C LEU A 205 -13.90 -15.11 -9.79
N ILE A 206 -14.75 -16.15 -9.75
CA ILE A 206 -15.39 -16.70 -10.96
C ILE A 206 -16.32 -15.72 -11.67
N ASP A 207 -16.99 -14.85 -10.92
CA ASP A 207 -17.95 -13.88 -11.45
C ASP A 207 -17.28 -12.65 -12.09
N TYR A 208 -15.95 -12.62 -12.14
CA TYR A 208 -15.14 -11.52 -12.66
C TYR A 208 -14.25 -11.95 -13.84
N VAL A 209 -14.52 -13.12 -14.42
CA VAL A 209 -13.74 -13.75 -15.53
C VAL A 209 -14.51 -13.76 -16.84
#